data_AF-A0A1K2CWG6-F1
#
_entry.id   AF-A0A1K2CWG6-F1
#
_cell.length_a   1.000
_cell.length_b   1.000
_cell.length_c   1.000
_cell.angle_alpha   90.00
_cell.angle_beta   90.00
_cell.angle_gamma   90.00
#
_symmetry.space_group_name_H-M   'P 1'
#
loop_
_entity.id
_entity.type
_entity.pdbx_description
1 polymer ?
#
loop_
_entity_poly.entity_id
_entity_poly.type
_entity_poly.pdbx_seq_one_letter_code
_entity_poly.pdbx_strand_id
1 'polypeptide(L)'
;AAVTSIRIDGVLHEFTTVPGVKEDVTDLILNIKQLVVSSEHDEPVVMYLRKQGPGLVTAADIAPPAGVEVHNPDLVLATLNGKGKLEMELTVERGRGYVSAVQNKQAGQEIGRIPVDSIYSPVLKVTYKVEATRVEQRTDFDKLIVDVETKQAMRPRDAMASAGKTLVELFGLARELNIDAEGIDMGPSPTDAALAADLALPIEELELTVRSYNCLKREGIHSVGELVARSEADLLDIRNFGAKSIDEVKAKLAGMGLALKDSPPGFDPTAAADAFGADDDADAGFVETEQY
;
A
#
# COMPACT_ATOMS: atom_id res chain seq x y z
N ALA A 1 -4.48 7.91 12.57
CA ALA A 1 -5.32 8.31 13.70
C ALA A 1 -4.45 9.09 14.69
N ALA A 2 -5.01 9.70 15.73
CA ALA A 2 -4.22 10.34 16.79
C ALA A 2 -4.93 10.22 18.14
N VAL A 3 -4.15 10.31 19.23
CA VAL A 3 -4.69 10.39 20.59
C VAL A 3 -5.27 11.80 20.81
N THR A 4 -6.55 11.88 21.16
CA THR A 4 -7.29 13.16 21.36
C THR A 4 -7.38 13.56 22.82
N SER A 5 -7.44 12.58 23.71
CA SER A 5 -7.43 12.79 25.16
C SER A 5 -6.85 11.61 25.90
N ILE A 6 -6.36 11.87 27.10
CA ILE A 6 -5.88 10.86 28.03
C ILE A 6 -6.58 11.02 29.37
N ARG A 7 -6.69 9.93 30.11
CA ARG A 7 -7.13 9.94 31.51
C ARG A 7 -6.18 9.07 32.30
N ILE A 8 -5.60 9.61 33.36
CA ILE A 8 -4.64 8.90 34.20
C ILE A 8 -5.28 8.72 35.58
N ASP A 9 -5.19 7.52 36.15
CA ASP A 9 -5.75 7.26 37.47
C ASP A 9 -5.14 8.18 38.54
N GLY A 10 -6.00 8.77 39.37
CA GLY A 10 -5.60 9.73 40.41
C GLY A 10 -5.14 11.11 39.94
N VAL A 11 -5.17 11.40 38.63
CA VAL A 11 -4.75 12.71 38.07
C VAL A 11 -5.97 13.51 37.62
N LEU A 12 -6.05 14.78 38.05
CA LEU A 12 -7.15 15.68 37.70
C LEU A 12 -6.81 16.66 36.58
N HIS A 13 -5.53 16.99 36.41
CA HIS A 13 -5.04 17.96 35.43
C HIS A 13 -3.58 17.71 35.06
N GLU A 14 -3.14 18.33 33.97
CA GLU A 14 -1.85 18.17 33.30
C GLU A 14 -0.64 18.69 34.10
N PHE A 15 -0.87 19.62 35.03
CA PHE A 15 0.18 20.21 35.88
C PHE A 15 0.40 19.44 37.19
N THR A 16 0.45 18.11 37.13
CA THR A 16 0.68 17.26 38.30
C THR A 16 1.74 16.19 38.03
N THR A 17 2.16 15.51 39.09
CA THR A 17 3.02 14.33 39.02
C THR A 17 2.24 13.09 39.41
N VAL A 18 2.64 11.94 38.87
CA VAL A 18 2.06 10.64 39.22
C VAL A 18 2.99 9.96 40.24
N PRO A 19 2.52 9.64 41.46
CA PRO A 19 3.35 8.98 42.46
C PRO A 19 4.00 7.70 41.93
N GLY A 20 5.33 7.65 41.96
CA GLY A 20 6.10 6.49 41.54
C GLY A 20 6.43 6.41 40.05
N VAL A 21 6.03 7.41 39.26
CA VAL A 21 6.50 7.67 37.90
C VAL A 21 7.60 8.74 37.96
N LYS A 22 8.64 8.61 37.14
CA LYS A 22 9.76 9.57 37.08
C LYS A 22 9.37 10.86 36.35
N GLU A 23 8.67 10.71 35.24
CA GLU A 23 8.18 11.77 34.36
C GLU A 23 6.93 12.44 34.96
N ASP A 24 6.75 13.73 34.73
CA ASP A 24 5.50 14.41 35.09
C ASP A 24 4.40 14.17 34.04
N VAL A 25 3.19 14.66 34.31
CA VAL A 25 2.05 14.46 33.38
C VAL A 25 2.27 15.22 32.06
N THR A 26 3.00 16.33 32.06
CA THR A 26 3.30 17.08 30.83
C THR A 26 4.28 16.31 29.95
N ASP A 27 5.33 15.74 30.53
CA ASP A 27 6.28 14.85 29.86
C ASP A 27 5.57 13.63 29.27
N LEU A 28 4.66 13.01 30.03
CA LEU A 28 3.81 11.92 29.55
C LEU A 28 3.00 12.33 28.32
N ILE A 29 2.34 13.51 28.36
CA ILE A 29 1.58 14.05 27.22
C ILE A 29 2.49 14.24 26.00
N LEU A 30 3.70 14.77 26.18
CA LEU A 30 4.67 14.95 25.09
C LEU A 30 5.15 13.62 24.50
N ASN A 31 5.35 12.60 25.33
CA ASN A 31 5.70 11.25 24.86
C ASN A 31 4.54 10.61 24.10
N ILE A 32 3.31 10.75 24.59
CA ILE A 32 2.11 10.22 23.93
C ILE A 32 1.86 10.86 22.56
N LYS A 33 2.20 12.15 22.39
CA LYS A 33 2.13 12.83 21.07
C LYS A 33 3.05 12.18 20.02
N GLN A 34 4.07 11.44 20.42
CA GLN A 34 4.96 10.70 19.53
C GLN A 34 4.42 9.30 19.17
N LEU A 35 3.32 8.87 19.80
CA LEU A 35 2.68 7.59 19.50
C LEU A 35 2.13 7.58 18.07
N VAL A 36 2.45 6.53 17.33
CA VAL A 36 1.98 6.34 15.96
C VAL A 36 0.86 5.31 15.96
N VAL A 37 -0.37 5.74 15.66
CA VAL A 37 -1.57 4.89 15.71
C VAL A 37 -2.40 4.92 14.43
N SER A 38 -2.89 3.76 14.03
CA SER A 38 -3.97 3.60 13.04
C SER A 38 -5.24 3.11 13.72
N SER A 39 -6.38 3.48 13.16
CA SER A 39 -7.71 3.01 13.59
C SER A 39 -8.54 2.77 12.33
N GLU A 40 -9.23 1.64 12.28
CA GLU A 40 -10.24 1.30 11.28
C GLU A 40 -11.61 1.88 11.60
N HIS A 41 -11.83 2.29 12.85
CA HIS A 41 -13.10 2.82 13.35
C HIS A 41 -13.22 4.33 13.09
N ASP A 42 -14.39 4.76 12.64
CA ASP A 42 -14.71 6.19 12.46
C ASP A 42 -15.07 6.89 13.77
N GLU A 43 -15.55 6.13 14.77
CA GLU A 43 -15.88 6.64 16.10
C GLU A 43 -14.67 6.65 17.05
N PRO A 44 -14.70 7.43 18.15
CA PRO A 44 -13.65 7.42 19.15
C PRO A 44 -13.49 6.06 19.84
N VAL A 45 -12.25 5.59 19.92
CA VAL A 45 -11.91 4.29 20.52
C VAL A 45 -10.97 4.49 21.71
N VAL A 46 -11.15 3.72 22.78
CA VAL A 46 -10.31 3.80 23.98
C VAL A 46 -9.31 2.64 24.00
N MET A 47 -8.04 2.98 24.19
CA MET A 47 -6.95 2.04 24.50
C MET A 47 -6.59 2.15 25.98
N TYR A 48 -6.08 1.06 26.56
CA TYR A 48 -5.69 1.02 27.97
C TYR A 48 -4.20 0.74 28.12
N LEU A 49 -3.53 1.45 29.03
CA LEU A 49 -2.19 1.11 29.48
C LEU A 49 -2.25 0.81 30.97
N ARG A 50 -1.72 -0.34 31.37
CA ARG A 50 -1.60 -0.74 32.79
C ARG A 50 -0.25 -1.36 33.05
N LYS A 51 0.56 -0.73 33.91
CA LYS A 51 1.86 -1.26 34.30
C LYS A 51 2.16 -0.98 35.76
N GLN A 52 2.77 -1.95 36.44
CA GLN A 52 3.13 -1.87 37.85
C GLN A 52 4.52 -2.46 38.08
N GLY A 53 5.24 -1.89 39.04
CA GLY A 53 6.58 -2.32 39.42
C GLY A 53 7.67 -1.55 38.68
N PRO A 54 8.95 -1.78 39.04
CA PRO A 54 10.06 -1.00 38.50
C PRO A 54 10.30 -1.33 37.02
N GLY A 55 10.56 -0.31 36.20
CA GLY A 55 10.96 -0.49 34.80
C GLY A 55 10.45 0.57 33.85
N LEU A 56 10.80 0.42 32.57
CA LEU A 56 10.30 1.27 31.49
C LEU A 56 8.86 0.88 31.14
N VAL A 57 8.03 1.90 30.95
CA VAL A 57 6.71 1.80 30.31
C VAL A 57 6.87 2.19 28.86
N THR A 58 6.49 1.30 27.97
CA THR A 58 6.63 1.45 26.52
C THR A 58 5.26 1.41 25.85
N ALA A 59 5.19 1.83 24.59
CA ALA A 59 3.98 1.73 23.78
C ALA A 59 3.51 0.28 23.58
N ALA A 60 4.41 -0.71 23.70
CA ALA A 60 4.06 -2.13 23.72
C ALA A 60 3.18 -2.54 24.92
N ASP A 61 3.19 -1.75 26.01
CA ASP A 61 2.35 -2.01 27.20
C ASP A 61 0.92 -1.49 27.02
N ILE A 62 0.62 -0.84 25.90
CA ILE A 62 -0.74 -0.43 25.52
C ILE A 62 -1.48 -1.67 25.02
N ALA A 63 -2.69 -1.88 25.54
CA ALA A 63 -3.66 -2.84 25.04
C ALA A 63 -4.65 -2.14 24.10
N PRO A 64 -4.40 -2.14 22.78
CA PRO A 64 -5.37 -1.65 21.81
C PRO A 64 -6.51 -2.66 21.61
N PRO A 65 -7.76 -2.20 21.37
CA PRO A 65 -8.84 -3.07 20.93
C PRO A 65 -8.65 -3.49 19.46
N ALA A 66 -9.48 -4.43 19.00
CA ALA A 66 -9.48 -4.86 17.60
C ALA A 66 -9.73 -3.68 16.64
N GLY A 67 -8.98 -3.63 15.53
CA GLY A 67 -9.05 -2.55 14.55
C GLY A 67 -8.26 -1.28 14.92
N VAL A 68 -7.52 -1.29 16.04
CA VAL A 68 -6.56 -0.23 16.41
C VAL A 68 -5.17 -0.83 16.51
N GLU A 69 -4.18 -0.16 15.93
CA GLU A 69 -2.79 -0.64 15.91
C GLU A 69 -1.82 0.46 16.33
N VAL A 70 -0.83 0.07 17.13
CA VAL A 70 0.29 0.91 17.57
C VAL A 70 1.54 0.51 16.79
N HIS A 71 2.09 1.44 16.01
CA HIS A 71 3.13 1.13 15.02
C HIS A 71 4.56 1.31 15.53
N ASN A 72 4.75 1.94 16.69
CA ASN A 72 6.06 2.16 17.31
C ASN A 72 6.09 1.63 18.76
N PRO A 73 6.06 0.29 18.95
CA PRO A 73 5.93 -0.35 20.27
C PRO A 73 7.11 -0.09 21.21
N ASP A 74 8.28 0.26 20.66
CA ASP A 74 9.52 0.59 21.36
C ASP A 74 9.53 1.99 21.99
N LEU A 75 8.57 2.84 21.65
CA LEU A 75 8.45 4.19 22.22
C LEU A 75 8.32 4.13 23.74
N VAL A 76 9.28 4.73 24.44
CA VAL A 76 9.23 4.87 25.90
C VAL A 76 8.25 5.99 26.26
N LEU A 77 7.26 5.66 27.08
CA LEU A 77 6.25 6.59 27.57
C LEU A 77 6.60 7.12 28.96
N ALA A 78 7.11 6.25 29.83
CA ALA A 78 7.41 6.58 31.22
C ALA A 78 8.42 5.61 31.85
N THR A 79 8.87 5.93 33.06
CA THR A 79 9.74 5.10 33.90
C THR A 79 9.14 4.98 35.30
N LEU A 80 8.90 3.74 35.74
CA LEU A 80 8.35 3.42 37.07
C LEU A 80 9.46 3.07 38.06
N ASN A 81 9.29 3.52 39.31
CA ASN A 81 10.10 3.08 40.44
C ASN A 81 9.55 1.78 41.07
N GLY A 82 10.20 1.27 42.11
CA GLY A 82 9.86 -0.03 42.74
C GLY A 82 8.44 -0.18 43.28
N LYS A 83 7.72 0.93 43.52
CA LYS A 83 6.31 0.93 43.96
C LYS A 83 5.40 1.66 42.96
N GLY A 84 5.91 2.01 41.79
CA GLY A 84 5.19 2.77 40.77
C GLY A 84 4.07 1.95 40.15
N LYS A 85 2.95 2.61 39.91
CA LYS A 85 1.80 2.09 39.17
C LYS A 85 1.33 3.17 38.22
N LEU A 86 1.16 2.82 36.95
CA LEU A 86 0.58 3.69 35.93
C LEU A 86 -0.60 2.98 35.29
N GLU A 87 -1.77 3.60 35.43
CA GLU A 87 -2.99 3.20 34.73
C GLU A 87 -3.50 4.41 33.96
N MET A 88 -3.70 4.22 32.66
CA MET A 88 -4.19 5.27 31.79
C MET A 88 -5.15 4.75 30.73
N GLU A 89 -6.04 5.63 30.30
CA GLU A 89 -6.90 5.47 29.14
C GLU A 89 -6.46 6.47 28.08
N LEU A 90 -6.32 6.03 26.84
CA LEU A 90 -6.01 6.88 25.69
C LEU A 90 -7.18 6.81 24.72
N THR A 91 -7.82 7.93 24.44
CA THR A 91 -8.85 8.00 23.40
C THR A 91 -8.19 8.33 22.07
N VAL A 92 -8.43 7.48 21.08
CA VAL A 92 -7.90 7.59 19.71
C VAL A 92 -9.05 7.87 18.77
N GLU A 93 -8.85 8.84 17.88
CA GLU A 93 -9.84 9.19 16.86
C GLU A 93 -9.18 9.26 15.48
N ARG A 94 -10.00 9.06 14.44
CA ARG A 94 -9.61 9.38 13.07
C ARG A 94 -9.90 10.85 12.80
N GLY A 95 -8.98 11.49 12.10
CA GLY A 95 -9.08 12.90 11.77
C GLY A 95 -8.10 13.26 10.66
N ARG A 96 -8.08 14.54 10.31
CA ARG A 96 -7.19 15.10 9.29
C ARG A 96 -6.52 16.36 9.81
N GLY A 97 -5.28 16.58 9.39
CA GLY A 97 -4.52 17.77 9.75
C GLY A 97 -4.14 17.80 11.23
N TYR A 98 -4.39 18.94 11.86
CA TYR A 98 -4.03 19.24 13.24
C TYR A 98 -5.26 19.76 13.98
N VAL A 99 -5.48 19.24 15.19
CA VAL A 99 -6.51 19.75 16.10
C VAL A 99 -5.89 20.01 17.46
N SER A 100 -6.06 21.24 17.96
CA SER A 100 -5.49 21.63 19.26
C SER A 100 -6.22 20.98 20.43
N ALA A 101 -5.54 20.87 21.58
CA ALA A 101 -6.14 20.38 22.82
C ALA A 101 -7.39 21.17 23.23
N VAL A 102 -7.41 22.49 22.96
CA VAL A 102 -8.58 23.35 23.24
C VAL A 102 -9.79 22.95 22.41
N GLN A 103 -9.59 22.57 21.14
CA GLN A 103 -10.66 22.12 20.25
C GLN A 103 -11.12 20.69 20.56
N ASN A 104 -10.23 19.84 21.09
CA ASN A 104 -10.57 18.50 21.56
C ASN A 104 -11.37 18.51 22.88
N LYS A 105 -11.48 19.66 23.54
CA LYS A 105 -12.25 19.82 24.77
C LYS A 105 -13.75 19.80 24.46
N GLN A 106 -14.44 18.74 24.87
CA GLN A 106 -15.89 18.63 24.72
C GLN A 106 -16.62 19.15 25.96
N ALA A 107 -17.82 19.70 25.76
CA ALA A 107 -18.69 20.12 26.84
C ALA A 107 -19.22 18.88 27.60
N GLY A 108 -19.04 18.85 28.92
CA GLY A 108 -19.47 17.73 29.76
C GLY A 108 -18.47 16.58 29.87
N GLN A 109 -17.19 16.78 29.48
CA GLN A 109 -16.15 15.78 29.73
C GLN A 109 -16.00 15.47 31.22
N GLU A 110 -15.72 14.19 31.49
CA GLU A 110 -15.41 13.70 32.82
C GLU A 110 -14.20 14.44 33.42
N ILE A 111 -14.27 14.70 34.72
CA ILE A 111 -13.15 15.30 35.46
C ILE A 111 -11.95 14.35 35.39
N GLY A 112 -10.76 14.89 35.11
CA GLY A 112 -9.51 14.12 34.95
C GLY A 112 -9.24 13.64 33.52
N ARG A 113 -10.13 13.92 32.57
CA ARG A 113 -9.84 13.74 31.14
C ARG A 113 -9.09 14.96 30.60
N ILE A 114 -7.85 14.73 30.19
CA ILE A 114 -6.92 15.76 29.74
C ILE A 114 -6.89 15.70 28.20
N PRO A 115 -7.35 16.75 27.50
CA PRO A 115 -7.25 16.80 26.05
C PRO A 115 -5.78 17.00 25.62
N VAL A 116 -5.42 16.39 24.49
CA VAL A 116 -4.07 16.44 23.93
C VAL A 116 -4.17 16.98 22.51
N ASP A 117 -3.14 17.69 22.02
CA ASP A 117 -3.10 18.11 20.63
C ASP A 117 -2.96 16.88 19.69
N SER A 118 -3.87 16.80 18.73
CA SER A 118 -3.95 15.69 17.79
C SER A 118 -3.25 16.01 16.49
N ILE A 119 -2.16 15.30 16.21
CA ILE A 119 -1.43 15.38 14.94
C ILE A 119 -1.80 14.16 14.08
N TYR A 120 -2.77 14.33 13.19
CA TYR A 120 -3.27 13.24 12.34
C TYR A 120 -2.37 12.96 11.13
N SER A 121 -1.40 13.83 10.84
CA SER A 121 -0.51 13.67 9.68
C SER A 121 0.41 12.45 9.84
N PRO A 122 0.37 11.50 8.90
CA PRO A 122 1.34 10.42 8.81
C PRO A 122 2.60 10.84 8.05
N VAL A 123 2.59 11.95 7.31
CA VAL A 123 3.74 12.46 6.55
C VAL A 123 4.58 13.37 7.45
N LEU A 124 5.89 13.12 7.50
CA LEU A 124 6.86 13.87 8.30
C LEU A 124 7.57 14.94 7.47
N LYS A 125 8.02 14.56 6.27
CA LYS A 125 8.82 15.42 5.41
C LYS A 125 8.57 15.10 3.96
N VAL A 126 8.53 16.15 3.14
CA VAL A 126 8.47 16.06 1.69
C VAL A 126 9.52 17.00 1.11
N THR A 127 10.35 16.49 0.22
CA THR A 127 11.27 17.31 -0.58
C THR A 127 11.13 16.93 -2.04
N TYR A 128 11.39 17.88 -2.93
CA TYR A 128 11.34 17.61 -4.36
C TYR A 128 12.53 18.25 -5.06
N LYS A 129 12.91 17.65 -6.18
CA LYS A 129 13.92 18.16 -7.09
C LYS A 129 13.46 17.94 -8.52
N VAL A 130 13.69 18.93 -9.37
CA VAL A 130 13.47 18.82 -10.81
C VAL A 130 14.84 18.75 -11.48
N GLU A 131 15.02 17.78 -12.35
CA GLU A 131 16.24 17.59 -13.12
C GLU A 131 15.90 17.41 -14.59
N ALA A 132 16.70 18.00 -15.48
CA ALA A 132 16.56 17.77 -16.91
C ALA A 132 16.79 16.28 -17.21
N THR A 133 15.88 15.67 -17.97
CA THR A 133 15.98 14.27 -18.36
C THR A 133 15.84 14.12 -19.87
N ARG A 134 16.62 13.21 -20.43
CA ARG A 134 16.46 12.80 -21.82
C ARG A 134 15.52 11.60 -21.86
N VAL A 135 14.49 11.67 -22.69
CA VAL A 135 13.60 10.55 -23.02
C VAL A 135 13.80 10.25 -24.49
N GLU A 136 14.43 9.11 -24.78
CA GLU A 136 14.79 8.70 -26.15
C GLU A 136 15.65 9.76 -26.89
N GLN A 137 15.14 10.32 -27.98
CA GLN A 137 15.80 11.36 -28.78
C GLN A 137 15.50 12.80 -28.29
N ARG A 138 14.56 12.96 -27.35
CA ARG A 138 14.10 14.26 -26.86
C ARG A 138 14.78 14.64 -25.55
N THR A 139 15.33 15.85 -25.49
CA THR A 139 16.09 16.39 -24.35
C THR A 139 15.34 17.48 -23.57
N ASP A 140 14.09 17.74 -23.93
CA ASP A 140 13.25 18.83 -23.39
C ASP A 140 12.32 18.39 -22.25
N PHE A 141 12.55 17.21 -21.67
CA PHE A 141 11.75 16.70 -20.56
C PHE A 141 12.37 17.04 -19.20
N ASP A 142 11.51 17.26 -18.22
CA ASP A 142 11.87 17.41 -16.82
C ASP A 142 11.48 16.16 -16.03
N LYS A 143 12.41 15.63 -15.22
CA LYS A 143 12.15 14.57 -14.25
C LYS A 143 11.90 15.20 -12.89
N LEU A 144 10.71 14.97 -12.36
CA LEU A 144 10.36 15.29 -10.98
C LEU A 144 10.72 14.13 -10.06
N ILE A 145 11.59 14.38 -9.09
CA ILE A 145 11.94 13.45 -8.01
C ILE A 145 11.30 13.98 -6.73
N VAL A 146 10.42 13.18 -6.12
CA VAL A 146 9.78 13.51 -4.84
C VAL A 146 10.24 12.50 -3.80
N ASP A 147 10.87 13.00 -2.75
CA ASP A 147 11.30 12.22 -1.58
C ASP A 147 10.32 12.48 -0.44
N VAL A 148 9.73 11.40 0.08
CA VAL A 148 8.62 11.43 1.03
C VAL A 148 8.95 10.53 2.21
N GLU A 149 8.99 11.15 3.39
CA GLU A 149 9.22 10.48 4.66
C GLU A 149 7.90 10.40 5.44
N THR A 150 7.50 9.18 5.81
CA THR A 150 6.26 8.92 6.54
C THR A 150 6.53 8.18 7.85
N LYS A 151 5.60 8.33 8.80
CA LYS A 151 5.49 7.47 9.97
C LYS A 151 5.13 6.04 9.54
N GLN A 152 5.41 5.07 10.41
CA GLN A 152 5.19 3.64 10.19
C GLN A 152 3.72 3.29 9.83
N ALA A 153 2.75 4.10 10.25
CA ALA A 153 1.33 3.91 9.95
C ALA A 153 0.94 4.05 8.46
N MET A 154 1.83 4.54 7.59
CA MET A 154 1.54 4.70 6.16
C MET A 154 2.82 4.58 5.33
N ARG A 155 2.76 3.91 4.18
CA ARG A 155 3.90 3.88 3.25
C ARG A 155 3.95 5.17 2.42
N PRO A 156 5.15 5.66 2.04
CA PRO A 156 5.29 6.86 1.20
C PRO A 156 4.51 6.79 -0.12
N ARG A 157 4.51 5.62 -0.77
CA ARG A 157 3.75 5.39 -2.01
C ARG A 157 2.24 5.59 -1.83
N ASP A 158 1.70 5.14 -0.69
CA ASP A 158 0.28 5.22 -0.39
C ASP A 158 -0.10 6.67 -0.05
N ALA A 159 0.81 7.40 0.61
CA ALA A 159 0.67 8.85 0.83
C ALA A 159 0.61 9.64 -0.48
N MET A 160 1.51 9.34 -1.43
CA MET A 160 1.51 9.95 -2.77
C MET A 160 0.25 9.60 -3.55
N ALA A 161 -0.22 8.35 -3.51
CA ALA A 161 -1.47 7.94 -4.13
C ALA A 161 -2.67 8.69 -3.54
N SER A 162 -2.71 8.85 -2.20
CA SER A 162 -3.75 9.64 -1.53
C SER A 162 -3.75 11.10 -1.98
N ALA A 163 -2.57 11.72 -2.12
CA ALA A 163 -2.45 13.09 -2.59
C ALA A 163 -2.91 13.23 -4.06
N GLY A 164 -2.53 12.29 -4.92
CA GLY A 164 -2.97 12.25 -6.31
C GLY A 164 -4.49 12.16 -6.45
N LYS A 165 -5.13 11.28 -5.66
CA LYS A 165 -6.59 11.18 -5.63
C LYS A 165 -7.24 12.53 -5.28
N THR A 166 -6.75 13.20 -4.23
CA THR A 166 -7.27 14.52 -3.84
C THR A 166 -7.06 15.58 -4.94
N LEU A 167 -5.91 15.58 -5.61
CA LEU A 167 -5.66 16.51 -6.72
C LEU A 167 -6.62 16.29 -7.90
N VAL A 168 -6.88 15.04 -8.27
CA VAL A 168 -7.84 14.71 -9.33
C VAL A 168 -9.25 15.17 -8.96
N GLU A 169 -9.68 14.93 -7.73
CA GLU A 169 -10.98 15.41 -7.23
C GLU A 169 -11.09 16.95 -7.31
N LEU A 170 -10.03 17.67 -6.90
CA LEU A 170 -9.99 19.13 -6.97
C LEU A 170 -10.00 19.66 -8.40
N PHE A 171 -9.23 19.06 -9.32
CA PHE A 171 -9.26 19.45 -10.73
C PHE A 171 -10.58 19.06 -11.42
N GLY A 172 -11.27 18.03 -10.94
CA GLY A 172 -12.63 17.71 -11.35
C GLY A 172 -13.58 18.89 -11.16
N LEU A 173 -13.52 19.57 -10.01
CA LEU A 173 -14.32 20.78 -9.75
C LEU A 173 -14.02 21.92 -10.75
N ALA A 174 -12.78 22.05 -11.19
CA ALA A 174 -12.39 23.04 -12.19
C ALA A 174 -12.94 22.68 -13.58
N ARG A 175 -12.90 21.39 -13.96
CA ARG A 175 -13.47 20.88 -15.22
C ARG A 175 -14.97 21.10 -15.30
N GLU A 176 -15.69 20.98 -14.19
CA GLU A 176 -17.15 21.19 -14.13
C GLU A 176 -17.59 22.62 -14.46
N LEU A 177 -16.70 23.61 -14.38
CA LEU A 177 -17.01 24.99 -14.75
C LEU A 177 -17.36 25.12 -16.24
N ASN A 178 -16.73 24.32 -17.10
CA ASN A 178 -17.05 24.23 -18.52
C ASN A 178 -16.48 22.92 -19.09
N ILE A 179 -17.35 21.93 -19.28
CA ILE A 179 -16.97 20.61 -19.82
C ILE A 179 -16.54 20.65 -21.28
N ASP A 180 -16.94 21.68 -22.03
CA ASP A 180 -16.65 21.87 -23.45
C ASP A 180 -15.41 22.75 -23.67
N ALA A 181 -14.73 23.16 -22.60
CA ALA A 181 -13.50 23.92 -22.71
C ALA A 181 -12.40 23.10 -23.40
N GLU A 182 -11.74 23.70 -24.38
CA GLU A 182 -10.61 23.07 -25.08
C GLU A 182 -9.48 22.78 -24.08
N GLY A 183 -9.17 21.49 -23.90
CA GLY A 183 -8.01 21.02 -23.16
C GLY A 183 -6.88 20.63 -24.11
N ILE A 184 -5.65 20.63 -23.59
CA ILE A 184 -4.54 19.97 -24.28
C ILE A 184 -4.73 18.47 -24.05
N ASP A 185 -4.90 17.71 -25.13
CA ASP A 185 -4.96 16.26 -25.07
C ASP A 185 -3.55 15.74 -24.71
N MET A 186 -3.35 15.40 -23.44
CA MET A 186 -2.14 14.71 -23.04
C MET A 186 -2.28 13.29 -23.56
N GLY A 187 -1.58 13.00 -24.67
CA GLY A 187 -1.48 11.64 -25.19
C GLY A 187 -1.04 10.64 -24.10
N PRO A 188 -1.22 9.32 -24.34
CA PRO A 188 -0.88 8.30 -23.36
C PRO A 188 0.56 8.47 -22.87
N SER A 189 0.80 8.24 -21.58
CA SER A 189 2.18 8.26 -21.05
C SER A 189 3.04 7.25 -21.81
N PRO A 190 4.38 7.39 -21.88
CA PRO A 190 5.24 6.40 -22.54
C PRO A 190 5.04 4.97 -22.00
N THR A 191 4.70 4.84 -20.72
CA THR A 191 4.32 3.59 -20.07
C THR A 191 2.96 3.07 -20.53
N ASP A 192 1.96 3.94 -20.69
CA ASP A 192 0.66 3.56 -21.23
C ASP A 192 0.76 3.19 -22.71
N ALA A 193 1.65 3.86 -23.46
CA ALA A 193 1.94 3.56 -24.85
C ALA A 193 2.65 2.21 -25.01
N ALA A 194 3.62 1.90 -24.14
CA ALA A 194 4.28 0.59 -24.10
C ALA A 194 3.30 -0.52 -23.72
N LEU A 195 2.49 -0.31 -22.67
CA LEU A 195 1.45 -1.26 -22.27
C LEU A 195 0.40 -1.46 -23.37
N ALA A 196 -0.02 -0.38 -24.04
CA ALA A 196 -0.95 -0.47 -25.17
C ALA A 196 -0.33 -1.23 -26.35
N ALA A 197 0.96 -1.06 -26.60
CA ALA A 197 1.68 -1.84 -27.61
C ALA A 197 1.76 -3.33 -27.24
N ASP A 198 2.08 -3.64 -25.98
CA ASP A 198 2.14 -5.02 -25.48
C ASP A 198 0.77 -5.70 -25.53
N LEU A 199 -0.32 -4.99 -25.19
CA LEU A 199 -1.69 -5.50 -25.29
C LEU A 199 -2.17 -5.64 -26.75
N ALA A 200 -1.67 -4.79 -27.66
CA ALA A 200 -1.99 -4.85 -29.08
C ALA A 200 -1.17 -5.91 -29.84
N LEU A 201 -0.15 -6.49 -29.20
CA LEU A 201 0.72 -7.50 -29.81
C LEU A 201 -0.11 -8.71 -30.28
N PRO A 202 0.04 -9.16 -31.54
CA PRO A 202 -0.62 -10.36 -32.03
C PRO A 202 -0.12 -11.60 -31.29
N ILE A 203 -1.02 -12.57 -31.06
CA ILE A 203 -0.63 -13.86 -30.42
C ILE A 203 0.38 -14.68 -31.26
N GLU A 204 0.59 -14.30 -32.52
CA GLU A 204 1.61 -14.89 -33.42
C GLU A 204 3.02 -14.55 -32.97
N GLU A 205 3.21 -13.38 -32.35
CA GLU A 205 4.51 -12.87 -31.90
C GLU A 205 4.88 -13.37 -30.50
N LEU A 206 3.95 -14.01 -29.78
CA LEU A 206 4.19 -14.64 -28.48
C LEU A 206 5.02 -15.94 -28.55
N GLU A 207 5.36 -16.42 -29.77
CA GLU A 207 6.14 -17.64 -30.01
C GLU A 207 5.61 -18.85 -29.21
N LEU A 208 4.29 -19.03 -29.21
CA LEU A 208 3.64 -20.18 -28.58
C LEU A 208 3.78 -21.43 -29.45
N THR A 209 3.71 -22.60 -28.83
CA THR A 209 3.63 -23.88 -29.51
C THR A 209 2.45 -23.90 -30.47
N VAL A 210 2.61 -24.63 -31.58
CA VAL A 210 1.60 -24.75 -32.65
C VAL A 210 0.23 -25.19 -32.10
N ARG A 211 0.20 -25.98 -31.02
CA ARG A 211 -1.04 -26.38 -30.34
C ARG A 211 -1.70 -25.22 -29.62
N SER A 212 -0.97 -24.51 -28.76
CA SER A 212 -1.48 -23.40 -27.96
C SER A 212 -1.97 -22.26 -28.87
N TYR A 213 -1.18 -21.92 -29.90
CA TYR A 213 -1.55 -20.92 -30.90
C TYR A 213 -2.85 -21.26 -31.64
N ASN A 214 -2.97 -22.47 -32.20
CA ASN A 214 -4.16 -22.85 -32.97
C ASN A 214 -5.44 -22.97 -32.13
N CYS A 215 -5.30 -23.31 -30.84
CA CYS A 215 -6.45 -23.33 -29.93
C CYS A 215 -6.92 -21.92 -29.61
N LEU A 216 -6.02 -20.99 -29.31
CA LEU A 216 -6.35 -19.58 -29.04
C LEU A 216 -6.98 -18.91 -30.27
N LYS A 217 -6.42 -19.13 -31.47
CA LYS A 217 -6.94 -18.57 -32.71
C LYS A 217 -8.36 -19.05 -33.06
N ARG A 218 -8.69 -20.31 -32.74
CA ARG A 218 -10.01 -20.88 -32.98
C ARG A 218 -11.09 -20.29 -32.07
N GLU A 219 -10.70 -19.91 -30.85
CA GLU A 219 -11.59 -19.25 -29.88
C GLU A 219 -11.69 -17.73 -30.10
N GLY A 220 -11.10 -17.23 -31.20
CA GLY A 220 -11.17 -15.81 -31.56
C GLY A 220 -10.29 -14.91 -30.71
N ILE A 221 -9.25 -15.46 -30.08
CA ILE A 221 -8.23 -14.69 -29.36
C ILE A 221 -7.11 -14.40 -30.36
N HIS A 222 -6.92 -13.13 -30.70
CA HIS A 222 -5.97 -12.67 -31.72
C HIS A 222 -4.87 -11.76 -31.15
N SER A 223 -5.11 -11.15 -30.00
CA SER A 223 -4.15 -10.25 -29.34
C SER A 223 -3.82 -10.68 -27.90
N VAL A 224 -2.66 -10.21 -27.40
CA VAL A 224 -2.26 -10.37 -25.99
C VAL A 224 -3.29 -9.75 -25.04
N GLY A 225 -3.87 -8.60 -25.39
CA GLY A 225 -4.88 -7.94 -24.57
C GLY A 225 -6.16 -8.78 -24.38
N GLU A 226 -6.60 -9.46 -25.43
CA GLU A 226 -7.72 -10.41 -25.34
C GLU A 226 -7.37 -11.64 -24.50
N LEU A 227 -6.11 -12.09 -24.55
CA LEU A 227 -5.61 -13.23 -23.79
C LEU A 227 -5.54 -12.91 -22.28
N VAL A 228 -5.00 -11.75 -21.91
CA VAL A 228 -4.90 -11.28 -20.53
C VAL A 228 -6.29 -11.08 -19.89
N ALA A 229 -7.30 -10.76 -20.69
CA ALA A 229 -8.68 -10.60 -20.23
C ALA A 229 -9.38 -11.94 -19.88
N ARG A 230 -8.80 -13.09 -20.27
CA ARG A 230 -9.31 -14.42 -19.95
C ARG A 230 -8.75 -14.94 -18.63
N SER A 231 -9.58 -15.68 -17.89
CA SER A 231 -9.12 -16.45 -16.74
C SER A 231 -8.44 -17.75 -17.16
N GLU A 232 -7.68 -18.34 -16.24
CA GLU A 232 -7.16 -19.69 -16.43
C GLU A 232 -8.29 -20.72 -16.62
N ALA A 233 -9.41 -20.55 -15.93
CA ALA A 233 -10.59 -21.39 -16.10
C ALA A 233 -11.18 -21.27 -17.51
N ASP A 234 -11.29 -20.05 -18.04
CA ASP A 234 -11.78 -19.82 -19.41
C ASP A 234 -10.87 -20.49 -20.45
N LEU A 235 -9.56 -20.54 -20.19
CA LEU A 235 -8.59 -21.20 -21.07
C LEU A 235 -8.65 -22.73 -20.97
N LEU A 236 -8.93 -23.30 -19.78
CA LEU A 236 -9.12 -24.75 -19.59
C LEU A 236 -10.36 -25.28 -20.32
N ASP A 237 -11.39 -24.45 -20.47
CA ASP A 237 -12.63 -24.81 -21.17
C ASP A 237 -12.43 -24.90 -22.70
N ILE A 238 -11.32 -24.38 -23.22
CA ILE A 238 -10.99 -24.47 -24.65
C ILE A 238 -10.68 -25.91 -25.02
N ARG A 239 -11.34 -26.39 -26.08
CA ARG A 239 -11.15 -27.76 -26.56
C ARG A 239 -9.67 -28.04 -26.91
N ASN A 240 -9.11 -29.08 -26.28
CA ASN A 240 -7.72 -29.51 -26.43
C ASN A 240 -6.67 -28.50 -25.89
N PHE A 241 -7.08 -27.58 -25.02
CA PHE A 241 -6.18 -26.70 -24.28
C PHE A 241 -5.85 -27.34 -22.92
N GLY A 242 -4.63 -27.83 -22.77
CA GLY A 242 -4.20 -28.56 -21.57
C GLY A 242 -3.43 -27.67 -20.59
N ALA A 243 -3.20 -28.19 -19.38
CA ALA A 243 -2.40 -27.53 -18.35
C ALA A 243 -1.03 -27.03 -18.88
N LYS A 244 -0.35 -27.84 -19.70
CA LYS A 244 0.93 -27.45 -20.32
C LYS A 244 0.84 -26.21 -21.22
N SER A 245 -0.27 -26.03 -21.95
CA SER A 245 -0.49 -24.84 -22.80
C SER A 245 -0.79 -23.59 -21.98
N ILE A 246 -1.39 -23.76 -20.80
CA ILE A 246 -1.66 -22.66 -19.87
C ILE A 246 -0.37 -22.20 -19.20
N ASP A 247 0.47 -23.15 -18.74
CA ASP A 247 1.76 -22.84 -18.14
C ASP A 247 2.68 -22.10 -19.13
N GLU A 248 2.66 -22.52 -20.39
CA GLU A 248 3.35 -21.83 -21.49
C GLU A 248 2.87 -20.38 -21.67
N VAL A 249 1.55 -20.16 -21.73
CA VAL A 249 0.96 -18.81 -21.84
C VAL A 249 1.35 -17.95 -20.63
N LYS A 250 1.29 -18.50 -19.42
CA LYS A 250 1.67 -17.79 -18.19
C LYS A 250 3.14 -17.40 -18.20
N ALA A 251 4.04 -18.29 -18.63
CA ALA A 251 5.46 -18.01 -18.71
C ALA A 251 5.78 -16.89 -19.72
N LYS A 252 5.15 -16.90 -20.90
CA LYS A 252 5.33 -15.85 -21.92
C LYS A 252 4.76 -14.51 -21.48
N LEU A 253 3.56 -14.49 -20.88
CA LEU A 253 2.97 -13.27 -20.31
C LEU A 253 3.82 -12.70 -19.17
N ALA A 254 4.36 -13.55 -18.29
CA ALA A 254 5.22 -13.13 -17.20
C ALA A 254 6.53 -12.48 -17.70
N GLY A 255 7.07 -12.94 -18.83
CA GLY A 255 8.23 -12.31 -19.49
C GLY A 255 7.95 -10.86 -19.96
N MET A 256 6.70 -10.54 -20.22
CA MET A 256 6.22 -9.19 -20.58
C MET A 256 5.70 -8.41 -19.35
N GLY A 257 5.79 -8.98 -18.14
CA GLY A 257 5.24 -8.37 -16.92
C GLY A 257 3.70 -8.38 -16.87
N LEU A 258 3.05 -9.18 -17.71
CA LEU A 258 1.59 -9.35 -17.79
C LEU A 258 1.16 -10.63 -17.07
N ALA A 259 -0.09 -10.69 -16.64
CA ALA A 259 -0.66 -11.86 -15.97
C ALA A 259 -2.12 -12.06 -16.39
N LEU A 260 -2.58 -13.32 -16.42
CA LEU A 260 -3.99 -13.64 -16.64
C LEU A 260 -4.85 -13.10 -15.50
N LYS A 261 -6.12 -12.84 -15.78
CA LYS A 261 -7.11 -12.25 -14.87
C LYS A 261 -7.21 -12.90 -13.48
N ASP A 262 -6.97 -14.21 -13.39
CA ASP A 262 -7.10 -15.00 -12.15
C ASP A 262 -5.75 -15.50 -11.58
N SER A 263 -4.64 -14.87 -11.96
CA SER A 263 -3.31 -15.26 -11.45
C SER A 263 -3.17 -14.94 -9.95
N PRO A 264 -2.80 -15.90 -9.08
CA PRO A 264 -2.61 -15.64 -7.66
C PRO A 264 -1.52 -14.58 -7.41
N PRO A 265 -1.71 -13.65 -6.46
CA PRO A 265 -0.65 -12.73 -6.06
C PRO A 265 0.49 -13.51 -5.41
N GLY A 266 1.61 -13.66 -6.13
CA GLY A 266 2.80 -14.41 -5.68
C GLY A 266 3.29 -15.53 -6.59
N PHE A 267 2.82 -15.60 -7.85
CA PHE A 267 3.37 -16.53 -8.85
C PHE A 267 4.87 -16.27 -9.08
N ASP A 268 5.71 -17.29 -8.88
CA ASP A 268 7.15 -17.24 -9.14
C ASP A 268 7.43 -17.69 -10.60
N PRO A 269 7.79 -16.76 -11.49
CA PRO A 269 7.98 -17.06 -12.91
C PRO A 269 9.22 -17.90 -13.21
N THR A 270 10.17 -18.02 -12.28
CA THR A 270 11.40 -18.80 -12.51
C THR A 270 11.16 -20.30 -12.47
N ALA A 271 10.21 -20.78 -11.64
CA ALA A 271 9.88 -22.20 -11.55
C ALA A 271 9.20 -22.76 -12.81
N ALA A 272 8.51 -21.93 -13.60
CA ALA A 272 7.83 -22.33 -14.83
C ALA A 272 8.78 -22.40 -16.04
N ALA A 273 9.77 -21.50 -16.12
CA ALA A 273 10.73 -21.48 -17.23
C ALA A 273 11.69 -22.68 -17.22
N ASP A 274 12.11 -23.15 -16.04
CA ASP A 274 13.03 -24.29 -15.89
C ASP A 274 12.42 -25.62 -16.36
N ALA A 275 11.09 -25.75 -16.42
CA ALA A 275 10.41 -26.95 -16.88
C ALA A 275 10.41 -27.14 -18.41
N PHE A 276 10.67 -26.08 -19.18
CA PHE A 276 10.57 -26.10 -20.65
C PHE A 276 11.94 -26.14 -21.36
N GLY A 277 13.04 -25.86 -20.67
CA GLY A 277 14.39 -25.85 -21.28
C GLY A 277 15.07 -27.22 -21.42
N ALA A 278 14.44 -28.31 -20.98
CA ALA A 278 15.11 -29.61 -20.82
C ALA A 278 14.83 -30.68 -21.90
N ASP A 279 13.86 -30.48 -22.79
CA ASP A 279 13.35 -31.55 -23.69
C ASP A 279 13.61 -31.34 -25.19
N ASP A 280 14.32 -30.29 -25.61
CA ASP A 280 14.49 -29.95 -27.04
C ASP A 280 15.69 -30.61 -27.74
N ASP A 281 16.43 -31.51 -27.06
CA ASP A 281 17.69 -32.12 -27.56
C ASP A 281 17.59 -33.63 -27.88
N ALA A 282 16.41 -34.14 -28.20
CA ALA A 282 16.23 -35.56 -28.54
C ALA A 282 15.35 -35.81 -29.78
N ASP A 283 15.71 -35.24 -30.93
CA ASP A 283 15.28 -35.78 -32.23
C ASP A 283 16.49 -36.34 -33.01
N ALA A 284 16.82 -37.60 -32.70
CA ALA A 284 17.81 -38.38 -33.43
C ALA A 284 17.12 -39.53 -34.18
N GLY A 285 16.91 -39.31 -35.47
CA GLY A 285 17.03 -40.34 -36.50
C GLY A 285 15.76 -41.15 -36.81
N PHE A 286 15.13 -40.84 -37.95
CA PHE A 286 14.51 -41.87 -38.77
C PHE A 286 15.03 -41.80 -40.20
N VAL A 287 15.64 -42.92 -40.60
CA VAL A 287 16.37 -43.18 -41.84
C VAL A 287 15.38 -43.47 -42.98
N GLU A 288 15.70 -42.98 -44.18
CA GLU A 288 15.07 -43.32 -45.45
C GLU A 288 14.95 -44.84 -45.66
N THR A 289 13.78 -45.29 -46.15
CA THR A 289 13.72 -46.46 -47.04
C THR A 289 12.70 -46.20 -48.14
N GLU A 290 13.21 -46.03 -49.37
CA GLU A 290 12.47 -46.19 -50.61
C GLU A 290 12.06 -47.66 -50.88
N GLN A 291 11.16 -47.81 -51.86
CA GLN A 291 10.74 -49.03 -52.60
C GLN A 291 9.58 -49.82 -51.97
N TYR A 292 8.49 -50.17 -52.66
CA TYR A 292 8.18 -50.29 -54.09
C TYR A 292 6.71 -49.88 -54.35
#